data_AF-A0A0J5GKH9-F1
#
_entry.id   AF-A0A0J5GKH9-F1
#
_cell.length_a   1.000
_cell.length_b   1.000
_cell.length_c   1.000
_cell.angle_alpha   90.00
_cell.angle_beta   90.00
_cell.angle_gamma   90.00
#
_symmetry.space_group_name_H-M   'P 1'
#
loop_
_entity.id
_entity.type
_entity.pdbx_description
1 polymer ?
#
loop_
_entity_poly.entity_id
_entity_poly.type
_entity_poly.pdbx_seq_one_letter_code
_entity_poly.pdbx_strand_id
1 'polypeptide(L)' 'MHAGKWFDLIGTAVVLLMAAGGALYGISQHGLSTVTVLYGALAGVLVGCTPIVAIALLLYWLSRR' A
#
# COMPACT_ATOMS: atom_id res chain seq x y z
N MET A 1 -16.01 12.15 17.06
CA MET A 1 -15.89 10.73 16.64
C MET A 1 -15.94 10.52 15.11
N HIS A 2 -16.22 11.53 14.27
CA HIS A 2 -16.27 11.34 12.81
C HIS A 2 -14.91 11.36 12.09
N ALA A 3 -13.89 12.04 12.62
CA ALA A 3 -12.59 12.15 11.95
C ALA A 3 -11.87 10.81 11.74
N GLY A 4 -12.03 9.85 12.67
CA GLY A 4 -11.40 8.52 12.56
C GLY A 4 -11.96 7.69 11.39
N LYS A 5 -13.28 7.73 11.14
CA LYS A 5 -13.90 6.97 10.05
C LYS A 5 -13.42 7.41 8.67
N TRP A 6 -13.24 8.72 8.46
CA TRP A 6 -12.74 9.24 7.18
C TRP A 6 -11.27 8.87 6.96
N PHE A 7 -10.46 8.86 8.03
CA PHE A 7 -9.07 8.44 7.97
C PHE A 7 -8.94 6.96 7.61
N ASP A 8 -9.72 6.08 8.24
CA ASP A 8 -9.75 4.64 7.93
C ASP A 8 -10.19 4.39 6.48
N LEU A 9 -11.17 5.15 5.99
CA LEU A 9 -11.72 4.99 4.64
C LEU A 9 -10.70 5.39 3.56
N ILE A 10 -9.97 6.50 3.78
CA ILE A 10 -8.89 6.92 2.89
C ILE A 10 -7.74 5.92 2.94
N GLY A 11 -7.34 5.46 4.12
CA GLY A 11 -6.29 4.44 4.27
C GLY A 11 -6.62 3.15 3.53
N THR A 12 -7.86 2.67 3.67
CA THR A 12 -8.35 1.48 2.97
C THR A 12 -8.36 1.67 1.45
N ALA A 13 -8.83 2.83 0.97
CA ALA A 13 -8.84 3.15 -0.45
C ALA A 13 -7.43 3.19 -1.06
N VAL A 14 -6.46 3.77 -0.36
CA VAL A 14 -5.05 3.81 -0.81
C VAL A 14 -4.45 2.40 -0.88
N VAL A 15 -4.71 1.56 0.13
CA VAL A 15 -4.24 0.16 0.12
C VAL A 15 -4.84 -0.62 -1.05
N LEU A 16 -6.13 -0.43 -1.34
CA LEU A 16 -6.79 -1.04 -2.50
C LEU A 16 -6.17 -0.61 -3.83
N LEU A 17 -5.85 0.68 -3.99
CA LEU A 17 -5.19 1.19 -5.20
C LEU A 17 -3.77 0.60 -5.36
N MET A 18 -3.01 0.49 -4.28
CA MET A 18 -1.67 -0.11 -4.30
C MET A 18 -1.73 -1.61 -4.61
N ALA A 19 -2.71 -2.33 -4.05
CA ALA A 19 -2.96 -3.73 -4.36
C ALA A 19 -3.35 -3.92 -5.83
N ALA A 20 -4.26 -3.10 -6.35
CA ALA A 20 -4.67 -3.14 -7.76
C ALA A 20 -3.50 -2.82 -8.71
N GLY A 21 -2.70 -1.80 -8.39
CA GLY A 21 -1.51 -1.45 -9.17
C GLY A 21 -0.47 -2.58 -9.18
N GLY A 22 -0.21 -3.20 -8.03
CA GLY A 22 0.68 -4.35 -7.92
C GLY A 22 0.18 -5.58 -8.67
N ALA A 23 -1.13 -5.87 -8.61
CA ALA A 23 -1.76 -6.94 -9.38
C ALA A 23 -1.64 -6.72 -10.89
N LEU A 24 -1.93 -5.50 -11.37
CA LEU A 24 -1.80 -5.14 -12.79
C LEU A 24 -0.34 -5.24 -13.27
N TYR A 25 0.61 -4.85 -12.42
CA TYR A 25 2.04 -5.01 -12.71
C TYR A 25 2.47 -6.49 -12.75
N GLY A 26 1.97 -7.31 -11.83
CA GLY A 26 2.22 -8.75 -11.84
C GLY A 26 1.65 -9.43 -13.10
N ILE A 27 0.44 -9.03 -13.52
CA ILE A 27 -0.18 -9.51 -14.76
C ILE A 27 0.65 -9.09 -15.98
N SER A 28 1.15 -7.86 -16.03
CA SER A 28 1.88 -7.36 -17.20
C SER A 28 3.23 -8.04 -17.40
N GLN A 29 3.88 -8.48 -16.32
CA GLN A 29 5.19 -9.13 -16.35
C GLN A 29 5.12 -10.66 -16.50
N HIS A 30 4.13 -11.30 -15.88
CA HIS A 30 4.09 -12.77 -15.73
C HIS A 30 2.85 -13.43 -16.35
N GLY A 31 1.98 -12.64 -16.99
CA GLY A 31 0.74 -13.12 -17.58
C GLY A 31 -0.40 -13.27 -16.56
N LEU A 32 -1.59 -13.57 -17.08
CA LEU A 32 -2.81 -13.66 -16.28
C LEU A 32 -2.91 -15.01 -15.57
N SER A 33 -2.55 -15.03 -14.29
CA SER A 33 -2.70 -16.19 -13.41
C SER A 33 -3.21 -15.73 -12.04
N THR A 34 -4.06 -16.51 -11.39
CA THR A 34 -4.55 -16.18 -10.04
C THR A 34 -3.40 -15.97 -9.07
N VAL A 35 -2.31 -16.73 -9.24
CA VAL A 35 -1.11 -16.66 -8.43
C VAL A 35 -0.36 -15.35 -8.67
N THR A 36 -0.22 -14.91 -9.93
CA THR A 36 0.49 -13.66 -10.27
C THR A 36 -0.28 -12.43 -9.79
N VAL A 37 -1.61 -12.47 -9.84
CA VAL A 37 -2.49 -11.42 -9.28
C VAL A 37 -2.30 -11.30 -7.76
N LEU A 38 -2.32 -12.42 -7.04
CA LEU A 38 -2.20 -12.45 -5.59
C LEU A 38 -0.82 -11.96 -5.11
N TYR A 39 0.26 -12.48 -5.69
CA TYR A 39 1.61 -12.04 -5.37
C TYR A 39 1.87 -10.60 -5.79
N GLY A 40 1.36 -10.19 -6.95
CA GLY A 40 1.44 -8.80 -7.41
C GLY A 40 0.73 -7.84 -6.46
N ALA A 41 -0.48 -8.17 -6.01
CA ALA A 41 -1.21 -7.35 -5.05
C ALA A 41 -0.48 -7.20 -3.71
N LEU A 42 0.03 -8.31 -3.16
CA LEU A 42 0.81 -8.30 -1.92
C LEU A 42 2.10 -7.48 -2.06
N ALA A 43 2.81 -7.64 -3.18
CA ALA A 43 4.01 -6.87 -3.47
C ALA A 43 3.69 -5.37 -3.60
N GLY A 44 2.60 -5.02 -4.29
CA GLY A 44 2.15 -3.63 -4.44
C GLY A 44 1.85 -2.96 -3.10
N VAL A 45 1.16 -3.65 -2.19
CA VAL A 45 0.88 -3.13 -0.85
C VAL A 45 2.17 -2.99 -0.03
N LEU A 46 3.04 -4.00 -0.02
CA LEU A 46 4.30 -3.95 0.73
C LEU A 46 5.21 -2.82 0.24
N VAL A 47 5.43 -2.72 -1.08
CA VAL A 47 6.26 -1.68 -1.69
C VAL A 47 5.64 -0.30 -1.48
N GLY A 48 4.31 -0.16 -1.62
CA GLY A 48 3.61 1.11 -1.41
C GLY A 48 3.60 1.59 0.05
N CYS A 49 3.48 0.68 1.02
CA CYS A 49 3.45 1.03 2.45
C CYS A 49 4.85 1.31 3.03
N THR A 50 5.90 0.70 2.48
CA THR A 50 7.29 0.90 2.96
C THR A 50 7.71 2.38 3.06
N PRO A 51 7.55 3.22 2.01
CA PRO A 51 7.93 4.63 2.10
C PRO A 51 7.05 5.43 3.08
N ILE A 52 5.77 5.08 3.22
CA ILE A 52 4.86 5.73 4.17
C ILE A 52 5.34 5.50 5.60
N VAL A 53 5.67 4.25 5.94
CA VAL A 53 6.22 3.89 7.26
C VAL A 53 7.59 4.55 7.48
N ALA A 54 8.47 4.56 6.46
CA ALA A 54 9.77 5.19 6.55
C ALA A 54 9.67 6.70 6.84
N ILE A 55 8.77 7.41 6.15
CA ILE A 55 8.51 8.84 6.39
C ILE A 55 7.95 9.05 7.80
N ALA A 56 7.00 8.22 8.24
CA ALA A 56 6.42 8.32 9.57
C ALA A 56 7.49 8.13 10.67
N LEU A 57 8.38 7.15 10.51
CA LEU A 57 9.51 6.92 11.42
C LEU A 57 10.50 8.09 11.42
N LEU A 58 10.79 8.67 10.25
CA LEU A 58 11.68 9.82 10.13
C LEU A 58 11.11 11.05 10.83
N LEU A 59 9.82 11.36 10.61
CA LEU A 59 9.13 12.45 11.29
C LEU A 59 9.07 12.24 12.80
N TYR A 60 8.84 11.00 13.24
CA TYR A 60 8.84 10.64 14.65
C TYR A 60 10.22 10.81 15.30
N TRP A 61 11.29 10.48 14.58
CA TRP A 61 12.65 10.68 15.08
C TRP A 61 13.02 12.15 15.16
N LEU A 62 12.63 12.95 14.14
CA LEU A 62 12.81 14.40 14.12
C LEU A 62 12.04 15.11 15.24
N SER A 63 10.81 14.68 15.55
CA SER A 63 10.00 15.30 16.60
C SER A 63 10.50 15.02 18.02
N ARG A 64 11.37 14.01 18.18
CA ARG A 64 12.00 13.65 19.46
C ARG A 64 13.37 14.31 19.68
N ARG A 65 13.91 15.02 18.69
CA ARG A 65 15.12 15.84 18.82
C ARG A 65 14.75 17.27 19.18
#